data_AF-A0A7X6U8N5-F1
#
_entry.id   AF-A0A7X6U8N5-F1
#
_cell.length_a   1.000
_cell.length_b   1.000
_cell.length_c   1.000
_cell.angle_alpha   90.00
_cell.angle_beta   90.00
_cell.angle_gamma   90.00
#
_symmetry.space_group_name_H-M   'P 1'
#
loop_
_entity.id
_entity.type
_entity.pdbx_description
1 polymer ?
#
loop_
_entity_poly.entity_id
_entity_poly.type
_entity_poly.pdbx_seq_one_letter_code
_entity_poly.pdbx_strand_id
1 'polypeptide(L)'
;DVDEMDAAGINPYTDVLAEADYRRHFGHRFKHPFTGLDYIDLYKSLAVDGNIEVVMANDYRAALRFAPHVLVANIHDRARLKRQLLKAGAKTAIGLDDLLTKPVQGSGFNPDYGLLGSNQAGEARLKLFPRDCRPFVESVRQRLGELTGRKIEVMVYGDGAFKDPQGKIWELADPVVSPGFTDGLSGMPSEIKMKYVVDNELAGLDQTATAEALRQKIRGKSADLIGKEASLGTTPRQLTDLLGSLCDLISGSGDKGTPIILVQGYFDNFASD
;
A
#
# COMPACT_ATOMS: atom_id res chain seq x y z
N ASP A 1 -20.50 -7.46 -8.89
CA ASP A 1 -21.42 -6.31 -8.92
C ASP A 1 -22.40 -6.49 -7.78
N VAL A 2 -22.54 -5.48 -6.92
CA VAL A 2 -23.38 -5.57 -5.71
C VAL A 2 -24.86 -5.73 -6.12
N ASP A 3 -25.30 -5.05 -7.17
CA ASP A 3 -26.68 -5.10 -7.63
C ASP A 3 -27.05 -6.50 -8.13
N GLU A 4 -26.11 -7.18 -8.78
CA GLU A 4 -26.31 -8.56 -9.23
C GLU A 4 -26.30 -9.58 -8.08
N MET A 5 -25.52 -9.33 -7.01
CA MET A 5 -25.57 -10.14 -5.80
C MET A 5 -26.91 -9.98 -5.09
N ASP A 6 -27.40 -8.73 -4.98
CA ASP A 6 -28.70 -8.42 -4.40
C ASP A 6 -29.84 -9.05 -5.20
N ALA A 7 -29.80 -8.96 -6.53
CA ALA A 7 -30.78 -9.59 -7.42
C ALA A 7 -30.78 -11.13 -7.32
N ALA A 8 -29.62 -11.72 -7.04
CA ALA A 8 -29.48 -13.15 -6.79
C ALA A 8 -29.86 -13.57 -5.35
N GLY A 9 -30.18 -12.61 -4.48
CA GLY A 9 -30.52 -12.86 -3.07
C GLY A 9 -29.33 -13.31 -2.22
N ILE A 10 -28.10 -13.01 -2.65
CA ILE A 10 -26.86 -13.39 -1.96
C ILE A 10 -26.53 -12.35 -0.90
N ASN A 11 -26.42 -12.78 0.36
CA ASN A 11 -25.98 -11.93 1.45
C ASN A 11 -24.44 -11.97 1.56
N PRO A 12 -23.71 -10.89 1.19
CA PRO A 12 -22.26 -10.89 1.22
C PRO A 12 -21.69 -11.10 2.63
N TYR A 13 -22.42 -10.80 3.69
CA TYR A 13 -21.89 -10.85 5.06
C TYR A 13 -21.95 -12.24 5.69
N THR A 14 -22.82 -13.12 5.19
CA THR A 14 -23.10 -14.42 5.80
C THR A 14 -22.93 -15.59 4.86
N ASP A 15 -23.16 -15.38 3.57
CA ASP A 15 -23.22 -16.48 2.61
C ASP A 15 -21.81 -16.93 2.23
N VAL A 16 -21.68 -18.24 2.04
CA VAL A 16 -20.47 -18.90 1.59
C VAL A 16 -20.81 -19.63 0.31
N LEU A 17 -20.20 -19.23 -0.80
CA LEU A 17 -20.48 -19.79 -2.12
C LEU A 17 -19.35 -20.72 -2.54
N ALA A 18 -19.70 -21.94 -2.94
CA ALA A 18 -18.79 -22.78 -3.69
C ALA A 18 -18.69 -22.30 -5.14
N GLU A 19 -17.65 -22.72 -5.85
CA GLU A 19 -17.48 -22.49 -7.29
C GLU A 19 -18.77 -22.79 -8.09
N ALA A 20 -19.41 -23.93 -7.85
CA ALA A 20 -20.63 -24.33 -8.55
C ALA A 20 -21.81 -23.38 -8.31
N ASP A 21 -21.99 -22.90 -7.07
CA ASP A 21 -23.03 -21.93 -6.73
C ASP A 21 -22.76 -20.60 -7.44
N TYR A 22 -21.53 -20.11 -7.37
CA TYR A 22 -21.12 -18.89 -8.07
C TYR A 22 -21.40 -19.00 -9.58
N ARG A 23 -20.99 -20.11 -10.21
CA ARG A 23 -21.22 -20.36 -11.65
C ARG A 23 -22.71 -20.46 -12.00
N ARG A 24 -23.54 -21.01 -11.12
CA ARG A 24 -25.00 -21.05 -11.31
C ARG A 24 -25.63 -19.65 -11.34
N HIS A 25 -25.21 -18.76 -10.43
CA HIS A 25 -25.76 -17.40 -10.35
C HIS A 25 -25.18 -16.46 -11.41
N PHE A 26 -23.89 -16.63 -11.74
CA PHE A 26 -23.13 -15.61 -12.45
C PHE A 26 -22.48 -16.10 -13.74
N GLY A 27 -22.33 -17.41 -13.96
CA GLY A 27 -21.66 -17.97 -15.14
C GLY A 27 -20.18 -17.55 -15.22
N HIS A 28 -19.71 -17.28 -16.45
CA HIS A 28 -18.34 -16.81 -16.76
C HIS A 28 -18.30 -15.35 -17.24
N ARG A 29 -19.38 -14.59 -17.00
CA ARG A 29 -19.48 -13.20 -17.47
C ARG A 29 -18.73 -12.21 -16.59
N PHE A 30 -18.50 -12.56 -15.33
CA PHE A 30 -17.76 -11.73 -14.39
C PHE A 30 -16.26 -11.89 -14.58
N LYS A 31 -15.70 -10.91 -15.25
CA LYS A 31 -14.27 -10.79 -15.53
C LYS A 31 -13.76 -9.49 -14.93
N HIS A 32 -12.48 -9.49 -14.58
CA HIS A 32 -11.84 -8.29 -14.10
C HIS A 32 -11.93 -7.18 -15.17
N PRO A 33 -12.40 -5.97 -14.83
CA PRO A 33 -12.78 -4.96 -15.82
C PRO A 33 -11.60 -4.47 -16.67
N PHE A 34 -10.37 -4.51 -16.12
CA PHE A 34 -9.18 -4.05 -16.82
C PHE A 34 -8.44 -5.16 -17.58
N THR A 35 -8.44 -6.39 -17.06
CA THR A 35 -7.64 -7.50 -17.63
C THR A 35 -8.48 -8.49 -18.44
N GLY A 36 -9.80 -8.48 -18.27
CA GLY A 36 -10.71 -9.44 -18.90
C GLY A 36 -10.55 -10.87 -18.39
N LEU A 37 -9.79 -11.08 -17.31
CA LEU A 37 -9.56 -12.41 -16.73
C LEU A 37 -10.71 -12.80 -15.79
N ASP A 38 -11.08 -14.07 -15.86
CA ASP A 38 -11.91 -14.73 -14.85
C ASP A 38 -10.94 -15.34 -13.81
N TYR A 39 -10.93 -14.79 -12.60
CA TYR A 39 -9.98 -15.22 -11.56
C TYR A 39 -10.27 -16.63 -11.03
N ILE A 40 -11.52 -17.09 -11.07
CA ILE A 40 -11.84 -18.46 -10.68
C ILE A 40 -11.22 -19.41 -11.71
N ASP A 41 -11.40 -19.15 -13.01
CA ASP A 41 -10.78 -19.97 -14.05
C ASP A 41 -9.25 -19.90 -13.98
N LEU A 42 -8.67 -18.72 -13.70
CA LEU A 42 -7.23 -18.56 -13.49
C LEU A 42 -6.72 -19.45 -12.36
N TYR A 43 -7.30 -19.39 -11.15
CA TYR A 43 -6.86 -20.23 -10.04
C TYR A 43 -7.06 -21.72 -10.34
N LYS A 44 -8.16 -22.09 -11.00
CA LYS A 44 -8.42 -23.49 -11.38
C LYS A 44 -7.44 -24.00 -12.44
N SER A 45 -6.93 -23.14 -13.31
CA SER A 45 -5.89 -23.52 -14.29
C SER A 45 -4.56 -23.90 -13.65
N LEU A 46 -4.31 -23.49 -12.40
CA LEU A 46 -3.11 -23.84 -11.63
C LEU A 46 -3.23 -25.20 -10.91
N ALA A 47 -4.41 -25.84 -10.99
CA ALA A 47 -4.64 -27.10 -10.30
C ALA A 47 -3.84 -28.23 -10.94
N VAL A 48 -3.24 -29.07 -10.08
CA VAL A 48 -2.63 -30.34 -10.48
C VAL A 48 -3.61 -31.44 -10.07
N ASP A 49 -4.08 -32.22 -11.03
CA ASP A 49 -5.07 -33.29 -10.82
C ASP A 49 -6.35 -32.82 -10.10
N GLY A 50 -6.76 -31.57 -10.36
CA GLY A 50 -7.98 -30.99 -9.79
C GLY A 50 -7.91 -30.66 -8.30
N ASN A 51 -6.70 -30.52 -7.73
CA ASN A 51 -6.46 -30.31 -6.30
C ASN A 51 -6.84 -28.91 -5.74
N ILE A 52 -7.50 -28.05 -6.51
CA ILE A 52 -7.92 -26.71 -6.08
C ILE A 52 -9.45 -26.63 -6.02
N GLU A 53 -9.95 -26.30 -4.83
CA GLU A 53 -11.34 -25.90 -4.59
C GLU A 53 -11.38 -24.39 -4.35
N VAL A 54 -12.31 -23.69 -5.01
CA VAL A 54 -12.51 -22.25 -4.82
C VAL A 54 -13.82 -22.02 -4.08
N VAL A 55 -13.72 -21.31 -2.96
CA VAL A 55 -14.84 -20.92 -2.11
C VAL A 55 -14.76 -19.41 -1.87
N MET A 56 -15.90 -18.73 -2.00
CA MET A 56 -16.02 -17.29 -1.76
C MET A 56 -16.77 -17.03 -0.46
N ALA A 57 -16.15 -16.26 0.43
CA ALA A 57 -16.73 -15.86 1.72
C ALA A 57 -16.08 -14.56 2.20
N ASN A 58 -16.86 -13.66 2.80
CA ASN A 58 -16.30 -12.48 3.49
C ASN A 58 -15.90 -12.79 4.93
N ASP A 59 -16.52 -13.78 5.57
CA ASP A 59 -16.07 -14.27 6.88
C ASP A 59 -14.90 -15.26 6.73
N TYR A 60 -13.70 -14.81 7.05
CA TYR A 60 -12.48 -15.62 7.00
C TYR A 60 -12.56 -16.91 7.84
N ARG A 61 -13.45 -16.99 8.84
CA ARG A 61 -13.64 -18.20 9.66
C ARG A 61 -14.28 -19.33 8.87
N ALA A 62 -14.95 -19.04 7.75
CA ALA A 62 -15.52 -20.05 6.87
C ALA A 62 -14.46 -21.05 6.37
N ALA A 63 -13.20 -20.62 6.23
CA ALA A 63 -12.09 -21.49 5.86
C ALA A 63 -11.93 -22.71 6.78
N LEU A 64 -12.27 -22.57 8.07
CA LEU A 64 -12.12 -23.65 9.06
C LEU A 64 -13.10 -24.81 8.88
N ARG A 65 -14.16 -24.62 8.06
CA ARG A 65 -15.05 -25.73 7.65
C ARG A 65 -14.37 -26.68 6.67
N PHE A 66 -13.33 -26.21 5.96
CA PHE A 66 -12.69 -26.91 4.85
C PHE A 66 -11.29 -27.40 5.22
N ALA A 67 -10.53 -26.61 5.99
CA ALA A 67 -9.17 -26.96 6.37
C ALA A 67 -8.83 -26.53 7.81
N PRO A 68 -8.18 -27.40 8.61
CA PRO A 68 -7.71 -27.02 9.94
C PRO A 68 -6.39 -26.23 9.92
N HIS A 69 -5.65 -26.26 8.81
CA HIS A 69 -4.42 -25.50 8.60
C HIS A 69 -4.68 -24.42 7.55
N VAL A 70 -4.33 -23.17 7.85
CA VAL A 70 -4.67 -22.01 7.02
C VAL A 70 -3.39 -21.24 6.66
N LEU A 71 -3.23 -20.93 5.38
CA LEU A 71 -2.26 -19.98 4.86
C LEU A 71 -2.98 -18.67 4.51
N VAL A 72 -2.60 -17.57 5.17
CA VAL A 72 -3.22 -16.25 5.02
C VAL A 72 -2.48 -15.47 3.93
N ALA A 73 -3.15 -15.25 2.80
CA ALA A 73 -2.68 -14.44 1.67
C ALA A 73 -3.21 -12.99 1.71
N ASN A 74 -3.53 -12.48 2.90
CA ASN A 74 -3.85 -11.08 3.10
C ASN A 74 -2.56 -10.31 3.42
N ILE A 75 -2.42 -9.09 2.93
CA ILE A 75 -1.23 -8.26 3.15
C ILE A 75 -1.35 -7.49 4.46
N HIS A 76 -2.30 -6.55 4.55
CA HIS A 76 -2.31 -5.54 5.63
C HIS A 76 -2.92 -6.03 6.95
N ASP A 77 -3.89 -6.95 6.92
CA ASP A 77 -4.58 -7.50 8.09
C ASP A 77 -4.03 -8.86 8.57
N ARG A 78 -2.98 -9.37 7.93
CA ARG A 78 -2.42 -10.72 8.15
C ARG A 78 -2.23 -11.09 9.61
N ALA A 79 -1.62 -10.22 10.42
CA ALA A 79 -1.33 -10.50 11.82
C ALA A 79 -2.61 -10.64 12.66
N ARG A 80 -3.61 -9.82 12.38
CA ARG A 80 -4.93 -9.89 13.00
C ARG A 80 -5.64 -11.18 12.59
N LEU A 81 -5.64 -11.51 11.30
CA LEU A 81 -6.30 -12.70 10.76
C LEU A 81 -5.67 -13.99 11.30
N LYS A 82 -4.33 -14.12 11.29
CA LYS A 82 -3.61 -15.27 11.88
C LYS A 82 -4.05 -15.51 13.33
N ARG A 83 -4.04 -14.45 14.16
CA ARG A 83 -4.48 -14.52 15.56
C ARG A 83 -5.95 -14.92 15.72
N GLN A 84 -6.83 -14.36 14.89
CA GLN A 84 -8.27 -14.63 14.96
C GLN A 84 -8.61 -16.05 14.50
N LEU A 85 -7.94 -16.56 13.47
CA LEU A 85 -8.09 -17.94 12.98
C LEU A 85 -7.64 -18.96 14.03
N LEU A 86 -6.49 -18.75 14.68
CA LEU A 86 -6.03 -19.61 15.78
C LEU A 86 -7.05 -19.61 16.94
N LYS A 87 -7.56 -18.43 17.32
CA LYS A 87 -8.61 -18.32 18.36
C LYS A 87 -9.92 -19.02 17.95
N ALA A 88 -10.23 -19.05 16.66
CA ALA A 88 -11.42 -19.71 16.11
C ALA A 88 -11.26 -21.22 15.93
N GLY A 89 -10.09 -21.80 16.26
CA GLY A 89 -9.86 -23.24 16.25
C GLY A 89 -8.98 -23.77 15.12
N ALA A 90 -8.31 -22.91 14.36
CA ALA A 90 -7.28 -23.36 13.41
C ALA A 90 -6.16 -24.10 14.15
N LYS A 91 -5.74 -25.26 13.64
CA LYS A 91 -4.54 -25.97 14.12
C LYS A 91 -3.27 -25.20 13.79
N THR A 92 -3.25 -24.52 12.65
CA THR A 92 -2.14 -23.66 12.22
C THR A 92 -2.69 -22.51 11.40
N ALA A 93 -2.21 -21.29 11.64
CA ALA A 93 -2.46 -20.14 10.79
C ALA A 93 -1.14 -19.39 10.57
N ILE A 94 -0.56 -19.55 9.40
CA ILE A 94 0.62 -18.81 8.94
C ILE A 94 0.23 -17.91 7.78
N GLY A 95 1.09 -16.97 7.40
CA GLY A 95 0.86 -16.05 6.29
C GLY A 95 1.99 -16.13 5.27
N LEU A 96 1.81 -15.44 4.15
CA LEU A 96 2.86 -15.28 3.15
C LEU A 96 4.12 -14.61 3.74
N ASP A 97 3.95 -13.78 4.78
CA ASP A 97 5.05 -13.18 5.55
C ASP A 97 5.90 -14.19 6.33
N ASP A 98 5.37 -15.38 6.62
CA ASP A 98 6.09 -16.41 7.35
C ASP A 98 6.89 -17.33 6.39
N LEU A 99 6.70 -17.20 5.07
CA LEU A 99 7.32 -18.04 4.05
C LEU A 99 8.53 -17.37 3.41
N LEU A 100 9.58 -18.15 3.10
CA LEU A 100 10.86 -17.65 2.56
C LEU A 100 11.45 -16.46 3.35
N THR A 101 11.36 -16.49 4.67
CA THR A 101 12.07 -15.55 5.57
C THR A 101 13.55 -15.88 5.72
N LYS A 102 13.97 -17.05 5.25
CA LYS A 102 15.34 -17.53 5.15
C LYS A 102 15.51 -18.38 3.89
N PRO A 103 16.73 -18.59 3.37
CA PRO A 103 16.95 -19.44 2.21
C PRO A 103 16.42 -20.86 2.45
N VAL A 104 15.74 -21.41 1.45
CA VAL A 104 15.37 -22.83 1.38
C VAL A 104 16.12 -23.41 0.20
N GLN A 105 17.02 -24.37 0.44
CA GLN A 105 17.83 -24.99 -0.63
C GLN A 105 18.59 -23.95 -1.50
N GLY A 106 19.06 -22.86 -0.89
CA GLY A 106 19.78 -21.79 -1.60
C GLY A 106 18.88 -20.80 -2.35
N SER A 107 17.55 -20.85 -2.15
CA SER A 107 16.63 -19.87 -2.73
C SER A 107 16.90 -18.44 -2.28
N GLY A 108 16.35 -17.49 -3.05
CA GLY A 108 16.12 -16.13 -2.53
C GLY A 108 15.20 -16.16 -1.30
N PHE A 109 15.27 -15.10 -0.50
CA PHE A 109 14.47 -14.93 0.71
C PHE A 109 14.30 -13.45 1.05
N ASN A 110 13.24 -13.10 1.79
CA ASN A 110 13.06 -11.77 2.36
C ASN A 110 12.76 -11.91 3.86
N PRO A 111 13.67 -11.48 4.76
CA PRO A 111 13.52 -11.69 6.20
C PRO A 111 12.39 -10.85 6.82
N ASP A 112 12.03 -9.74 6.19
CA ASP A 112 11.08 -8.77 6.75
C ASP A 112 9.64 -9.02 6.26
N TYR A 113 9.51 -9.46 5.01
CA TYR A 113 8.21 -9.56 4.31
C TYR A 113 7.89 -10.95 3.76
N GLY A 114 8.81 -11.91 3.85
CA GLY A 114 8.61 -13.25 3.31
C GLY A 114 8.27 -13.23 1.82
N LEU A 115 7.06 -13.69 1.48
CA LEU A 115 6.53 -13.66 0.11
C LEU A 115 5.63 -12.46 -0.20
N LEU A 116 5.34 -11.56 0.75
CA LEU A 116 4.53 -10.36 0.48
C LEU A 116 5.23 -9.43 -0.50
N GLY A 117 4.46 -8.76 -1.37
CA GLY A 117 4.98 -7.85 -2.41
C GLY A 117 5.80 -8.57 -3.49
N SER A 118 5.73 -9.91 -3.54
CA SER A 118 6.41 -10.67 -4.58
C SER A 118 5.59 -10.66 -5.86
N ASN A 119 6.27 -10.60 -7.00
CA ASN A 119 5.64 -10.61 -8.31
C ASN A 119 6.12 -11.81 -9.14
N GLN A 120 5.26 -12.31 -10.02
CA GLN A 120 5.60 -13.38 -10.94
C GLN A 120 6.67 -12.88 -11.94
N ALA A 121 7.76 -13.63 -12.09
CA ALA A 121 8.87 -13.31 -12.97
C ALA A 121 9.07 -14.47 -13.97
N GLY A 122 8.27 -14.48 -15.04
CA GLY A 122 8.17 -15.61 -15.95
C GLY A 122 7.37 -16.77 -15.36
N GLU A 123 7.47 -17.97 -15.95
CA GLU A 123 6.59 -19.09 -15.59
C GLU A 123 6.99 -19.79 -14.28
N ALA A 124 8.28 -19.82 -13.95
CA ALA A 124 8.81 -20.65 -12.86
C ALA A 124 9.61 -19.87 -11.81
N ARG A 125 9.61 -18.54 -11.85
CA ARG A 125 10.34 -17.71 -10.88
C ARG A 125 9.43 -16.66 -10.28
N LEU A 126 9.77 -16.33 -9.04
CA LEU A 126 9.13 -15.29 -8.27
C LEU A 126 10.18 -14.22 -7.96
N LYS A 127 9.89 -12.96 -8.28
CA LYS A 127 10.68 -11.80 -7.87
C LYS A 127 10.19 -11.38 -6.50
N LEU A 128 11.03 -11.55 -5.49
CA LEU A 128 10.70 -11.15 -4.11
C LEU A 128 10.70 -9.63 -3.97
N PHE A 129 9.93 -9.15 -2.99
CA PHE A 129 9.95 -7.74 -2.61
C PHE A 129 11.37 -7.29 -2.21
N PRO A 130 11.75 -6.03 -2.50
CA PRO A 130 13.09 -5.53 -2.22
C PRO A 130 13.50 -5.72 -0.76
N ARG A 131 14.78 -6.00 -0.56
CA ARG A 131 15.43 -6.06 0.76
C ARG A 131 16.74 -5.28 0.71
N ASP A 132 17.35 -5.06 1.88
CA ASP A 132 18.61 -4.31 1.99
C ASP A 132 18.51 -2.89 1.39
N CYS A 133 17.29 -2.33 1.36
CA CYS A 133 16.98 -1.06 0.71
C CYS A 133 17.63 0.12 1.43
N ARG A 134 17.78 0.05 2.76
CA ARG A 134 18.40 1.13 3.54
C ARG A 134 19.89 1.34 3.17
N PRO A 135 20.76 0.31 3.18
CA PRO A 135 22.11 0.44 2.64
C PRO A 135 22.16 0.97 1.20
N PHE A 136 21.24 0.51 0.34
CA PHE A 136 21.16 0.94 -1.04
C PHE A 136 20.89 2.45 -1.19
N VAL A 137 19.86 2.98 -0.53
CA VAL A 137 19.51 4.41 -0.65
C VAL A 137 20.58 5.32 -0.04
N GLU A 138 21.26 4.89 1.03
CA GLU A 138 22.38 5.64 1.61
C GLU A 138 23.58 5.70 0.66
N SER A 139 23.90 4.58 -0.01
CA SER A 139 24.93 4.54 -1.06
C SER A 139 24.60 5.48 -2.22
N VAL A 140 23.34 5.46 -2.69
CA VAL A 140 22.90 6.36 -3.77
C VAL A 140 22.98 7.82 -3.33
N ARG A 141 22.50 8.16 -2.13
CA ARG A 141 22.60 9.51 -1.57
C ARG A 141 24.03 9.99 -1.50
N GLN A 142 24.94 9.17 -0.96
CA GLN A 142 26.37 9.51 -0.86
C GLN A 142 26.94 9.80 -2.25
N ARG A 143 26.71 8.89 -3.21
CA ARG A 143 27.26 9.02 -4.55
C ARG A 143 26.75 10.27 -5.28
N LEU A 144 25.45 10.56 -5.15
CA LEU A 144 24.86 11.77 -5.72
C LEU A 144 25.43 13.03 -5.04
N GLY A 145 25.64 13.01 -3.73
CA GLY A 145 26.26 14.10 -2.99
C GLY A 145 27.68 14.39 -3.46
N GLU A 146 28.51 13.35 -3.67
CA GLU A 146 29.87 13.48 -4.19
C GLU A 146 29.90 14.08 -5.61
N LEU A 147 28.98 13.64 -6.47
CA LEU A 147 28.95 14.05 -7.88
C LEU A 147 28.35 15.44 -8.10
N THR A 148 27.44 15.88 -7.23
CA THR A 148 26.63 17.10 -7.44
C THR A 148 26.88 18.20 -6.43
N GLY A 149 27.48 17.88 -5.27
CA GLY A 149 27.58 18.78 -4.13
C GLY A 149 26.23 19.10 -3.48
N ARG A 150 25.15 18.40 -3.84
CA ARG A 150 23.79 18.62 -3.30
C ARG A 150 23.43 17.57 -2.26
N LYS A 151 22.68 17.98 -1.25
CA LYS A 151 22.01 17.05 -0.32
C LYS A 151 20.73 16.56 -0.98
N ILE A 152 20.71 15.30 -1.40
CA ILE A 152 19.57 14.66 -2.07
C ILE A 152 19.06 13.54 -1.18
N GLU A 153 17.76 13.54 -0.89
CA GLU A 153 17.11 12.43 -0.19
C GLU A 153 16.65 11.37 -1.20
N VAL A 154 16.72 10.09 -0.82
CA VAL A 154 16.51 8.95 -1.72
C VAL A 154 15.59 7.95 -1.05
N MET A 155 14.64 7.40 -1.80
CA MET A 155 13.81 6.28 -1.37
C MET A 155 13.63 5.24 -2.47
N VAL A 156 13.51 3.98 -2.07
CA VAL A 156 12.87 2.94 -2.87
C VAL A 156 11.38 3.03 -2.58
N TYR A 157 10.55 3.09 -3.62
CA TYR A 157 9.10 3.08 -3.51
C TYR A 157 8.53 1.81 -4.13
N GLY A 158 7.46 1.30 -3.54
CA GLY A 158 6.57 0.28 -4.09
C GLY A 158 5.25 0.90 -4.52
N ASP A 159 4.22 0.08 -4.59
CA ASP A 159 2.85 0.51 -4.92
C ASP A 159 2.38 1.60 -3.95
N GLY A 160 1.69 2.60 -4.50
CA GLY A 160 1.07 3.66 -3.73
C GLY A 160 -0.08 3.15 -2.87
N ALA A 161 -0.67 4.05 -2.09
CA ALA A 161 -1.88 3.78 -1.32
C ALA A 161 -3.05 4.58 -1.89
N PHE A 162 -3.60 4.17 -3.03
CA PHE A 162 -4.72 4.86 -3.65
C PHE A 162 -5.83 3.92 -4.10
N LYS A 163 -7.04 4.46 -4.20
CA LYS A 163 -8.19 3.74 -4.75
C LYS A 163 -8.44 4.27 -6.14
N ASP A 164 -8.32 3.41 -7.15
CA ASP A 164 -8.64 3.77 -8.52
C ASP A 164 -10.09 4.26 -8.61
N PRO A 165 -10.34 5.48 -9.13
CA PRO A 165 -11.67 6.06 -9.13
C PRO A 165 -12.64 5.36 -10.10
N GLN A 166 -12.17 4.63 -11.11
CA GLN A 166 -13.02 3.97 -12.11
C GLN A 166 -13.40 2.55 -11.69
N GLY A 167 -12.41 1.68 -11.51
CA GLY A 167 -12.56 0.29 -11.08
C GLY A 167 -12.84 0.13 -9.59
N LYS A 168 -12.65 1.17 -8.77
CA LYS A 168 -12.84 1.13 -7.31
C LYS A 168 -11.94 0.09 -6.61
N ILE A 169 -10.81 -0.22 -7.22
CA ILE A 169 -9.81 -1.16 -6.70
C ILE A 169 -8.77 -0.37 -5.91
N TRP A 170 -8.32 -0.92 -4.79
CA TRP A 170 -7.17 -0.38 -4.07
C TRP A 170 -5.89 -0.85 -4.73
N GLU A 171 -5.10 0.10 -5.23
CA GLU A 171 -3.69 -0.12 -5.52
C GLU A 171 -2.97 0.05 -4.18
N LEU A 172 -2.67 -1.09 -3.57
CA LEU A 172 -1.94 -1.24 -2.30
C LEU A 172 -1.49 -2.71 -2.16
N ALA A 173 -0.84 -3.24 -3.20
CA ALA A 173 -0.45 -4.65 -3.27
C ALA A 173 0.92 -4.94 -2.62
N ASP A 174 1.66 -3.89 -2.25
CA ASP A 174 2.91 -4.03 -1.49
C ASP A 174 2.69 -3.99 0.02
N PRO A 175 3.57 -4.63 0.82
CA PRO A 175 3.45 -4.62 2.28
C PRO A 175 3.73 -3.26 2.91
N VAL A 176 4.49 -2.40 2.22
CA VAL A 176 4.79 -1.00 2.59
C VAL A 176 5.02 -0.18 1.32
N VAL A 177 4.71 1.12 1.36
CA VAL A 177 4.96 2.04 0.24
C VAL A 177 6.46 2.28 0.03
N SER A 178 7.28 2.26 1.09
CA SER A 178 8.72 2.42 0.97
C SER A 178 9.49 1.41 1.85
N PRO A 179 10.17 0.41 1.25
CA PRO A 179 11.00 -0.53 2.01
C PRO A 179 12.33 0.07 2.46
N GLY A 180 12.72 1.26 1.99
CA GLY A 180 13.93 1.92 2.44
C GLY A 180 14.05 3.35 1.90
N PHE A 181 14.45 4.26 2.79
CA PHE A 181 14.57 5.68 2.53
C PHE A 181 15.65 6.30 3.43
N THR A 182 16.16 7.47 3.03
CA THR A 182 17.13 8.26 3.78
C THR A 182 16.45 9.10 4.87
N ASP A 183 17.16 9.41 5.95
CA ASP A 183 16.55 9.99 7.17
C ASP A 183 15.86 11.34 6.96
N GLY A 184 16.20 12.12 5.92
CA GLY A 184 15.50 13.36 5.62
C GLY A 184 14.05 13.17 5.16
N LEU A 185 13.65 11.94 4.82
CA LEU A 185 12.27 11.57 4.49
C LEU A 185 11.51 10.98 5.69
N SER A 186 12.12 10.96 6.88
CA SER A 186 11.43 10.52 8.09
C SER A 186 10.44 11.57 8.59
N GLY A 187 9.31 11.12 9.13
CA GLY A 187 8.28 11.99 9.71
C GLY A 187 7.15 12.34 8.76
N MET A 188 6.48 13.46 9.05
CA MET A 188 5.24 13.89 8.41
C MET A 188 5.36 15.35 7.99
N PRO A 189 4.64 15.79 6.94
CA PRO A 189 4.57 17.22 6.61
C PRO A 189 4.06 18.05 7.79
N SER A 190 4.79 19.12 8.12
CA SER A 190 4.34 20.11 9.11
C SER A 190 3.53 21.22 8.41
N GLU A 191 2.29 20.92 8.03
CA GLU A 191 1.43 21.86 7.30
C GLU A 191 0.74 22.88 8.25
N ILE A 192 0.68 24.14 7.82
CA ILE A 192 -0.25 25.13 8.39
C ILE A 192 -1.46 25.22 7.49
N LYS A 193 -2.66 25.24 8.06
CA LYS A 193 -3.83 25.75 7.36
C LYS A 193 -3.71 27.26 7.14
N MET A 194 -2.95 27.66 6.13
CA MET A 194 -2.70 29.06 5.81
C MET A 194 -4.00 29.84 5.68
N LYS A 195 -4.99 29.28 4.96
CA LYS A 195 -6.31 29.89 4.83
C LYS A 195 -7.02 30.10 6.17
N TYR A 196 -6.98 29.12 7.07
CA TYR A 196 -7.59 29.26 8.40
C TYR A 196 -6.92 30.39 9.21
N VAL A 197 -5.59 30.44 9.20
CA VAL A 197 -4.83 31.48 9.91
C VAL A 197 -5.13 32.86 9.31
N VAL A 198 -5.19 32.97 7.98
CA VAL A 198 -5.54 34.21 7.30
C VAL A 198 -6.97 34.65 7.64
N ASP A 199 -7.95 33.74 7.54
CA ASP A 199 -9.36 34.05 7.71
C ASP A 199 -9.75 34.35 9.17
N ASN A 200 -9.06 33.75 10.15
CA ASN A 200 -9.45 33.85 11.58
C ASN A 200 -8.47 34.66 12.44
N GLU A 201 -7.16 34.58 12.18
CA GLU A 201 -6.14 35.19 13.05
C GLU A 201 -5.55 36.47 12.45
N LEU A 202 -5.62 36.64 11.13
CA LEU A 202 -5.03 37.78 10.40
C LEU A 202 -6.09 38.60 9.65
N ALA A 203 -7.38 38.43 10.01
CA ALA A 203 -8.48 39.14 9.40
C ALA A 203 -8.32 40.66 9.58
N GLY A 204 -8.37 41.41 8.47
CA GLY A 204 -8.26 42.87 8.47
C GLY A 204 -6.84 43.44 8.29
N LEU A 205 -5.81 42.58 8.18
CA LEU A 205 -4.49 43.01 7.72
C LEU A 205 -4.49 43.24 6.21
N ASP A 206 -3.65 44.17 5.74
CA ASP A 206 -3.37 44.30 4.31
C ASP A 206 -2.58 43.09 3.79
N GLN A 207 -2.45 42.99 2.47
CA GLN A 207 -1.84 41.83 1.81
C GLN A 207 -0.36 41.64 2.21
N THR A 208 0.38 42.73 2.41
CA THR A 208 1.80 42.71 2.76
C THR A 208 1.99 42.28 4.21
N ALA A 209 1.22 42.87 5.14
CA ALA A 209 1.23 42.54 6.56
C ALA A 209 0.74 41.11 6.82
N THR A 210 -0.26 40.64 6.07
CA THR A 210 -0.74 39.25 6.14
C THR A 210 0.36 38.27 5.74
N ALA A 211 1.07 38.53 4.64
CA ALA A 211 2.16 37.67 4.17
C ALA A 211 3.31 37.62 5.19
N GLU A 212 3.70 38.76 5.76
CA GLU A 212 4.76 38.84 6.76
C GLU A 212 4.39 38.12 8.07
N ALA A 213 3.17 38.33 8.57
CA ALA A 213 2.67 37.65 9.77
C ALA A 213 2.55 36.14 9.56
N LEU A 214 2.13 35.70 8.37
CA LEU A 214 2.08 34.28 8.02
C LEU A 214 3.48 33.66 7.97
N ARG A 215 4.47 34.33 7.36
CA ARG A 215 5.87 33.89 7.36
C ARG A 215 6.43 33.77 8.77
N GLN A 216 6.16 34.74 9.65
CA GLN A 216 6.58 34.68 11.05
C GLN A 216 5.95 33.48 11.79
N LYS A 217 4.66 33.22 11.58
CA LYS A 217 3.98 32.04 12.15
C LYS A 217 4.55 30.72 11.63
N ILE A 218 4.94 30.67 10.35
CA ILE A 218 5.61 29.49 9.76
C ILE A 218 7.00 29.28 10.37
N ARG A 219 7.81 30.34 10.51
CA ARG A 219 9.16 30.24 11.10
C ARG A 219 9.13 29.91 12.60
N GLY A 220 8.11 30.38 13.31
CA GLY A 220 7.93 30.14 14.75
C GLY A 220 7.29 28.80 15.09
N LYS A 221 6.96 27.95 14.12
CA LYS A 221 6.29 26.67 14.38
C LYS A 221 7.22 25.63 14.99
N SER A 222 6.69 24.90 15.97
CA SER A 222 7.23 23.60 16.38
C SER A 222 6.94 22.57 15.30
N ALA A 223 7.90 21.69 15.02
CA ALA A 223 7.74 20.57 14.07
C ALA A 223 6.58 19.61 14.43
N ASP A 224 6.14 19.63 15.69
CA ASP A 224 4.97 18.91 16.16
C ASP A 224 3.75 19.83 16.30
N LEU A 225 2.74 19.56 15.48
CA LEU A 225 1.46 20.26 15.44
C LEU A 225 0.29 19.38 15.85
N ILE A 226 0.57 18.13 16.24
CA ILE A 226 -0.46 17.14 16.55
C ILE A 226 -1.34 17.67 17.69
N GLY A 227 -2.64 17.73 17.45
CA GLY A 227 -3.64 18.10 18.47
C GLY A 227 -3.85 19.61 18.67
N LYS A 228 -3.32 20.48 17.82
CA LYS A 228 -3.64 21.93 17.85
C LYS A 228 -4.89 22.24 17.01
N GLU A 229 -5.65 23.29 17.34
CA GLU A 229 -6.83 23.67 16.55
C GLU A 229 -6.49 23.91 15.06
N ALA A 230 -5.30 24.45 14.80
CA ALA A 230 -4.76 24.64 13.46
C ALA A 230 -4.51 23.33 12.67
N SER A 231 -4.51 22.16 13.32
CA SER A 231 -4.37 20.83 12.71
C SER A 231 -5.68 20.02 12.68
N LEU A 232 -6.81 20.55 13.18
CA LEU A 232 -8.10 19.83 13.19
C LEU A 232 -8.55 19.47 11.77
N GLY A 233 -8.73 18.20 11.44
CA GLY A 233 -9.20 17.75 10.13
C GLY A 233 -8.11 17.58 9.06
N THR A 234 -6.82 17.69 9.42
CA THR A 234 -5.74 17.11 8.59
C THR A 234 -5.48 15.69 9.05
N THR A 235 -5.34 14.76 8.12
CA THR A 235 -4.84 13.40 8.42
C THR A 235 -3.34 13.43 8.20
N PRO A 236 -2.51 13.38 9.26
CA PRO A 236 -1.07 13.42 9.08
C PRO A 236 -0.64 12.13 8.37
N ARG A 237 0.15 12.27 7.31
CA ARG A 237 0.63 11.18 6.47
C ARG A 237 2.15 11.16 6.49
N GLN A 238 2.74 9.98 6.44
CA GLN A 238 4.19 9.88 6.36
C GLN A 238 4.66 10.44 5.02
N LEU A 239 5.81 11.12 5.03
CA LEU A 239 6.41 11.67 3.81
C LEU A 239 6.64 10.58 2.76
N THR A 240 7.09 9.42 3.19
CA THR A 240 7.33 8.25 2.32
C THR A 240 6.06 7.72 1.68
N ASP A 241 4.94 7.71 2.39
CA ASP A 241 3.66 7.25 1.84
C ASP A 241 3.14 8.24 0.78
N LEU A 242 3.28 9.54 1.05
CA LEU A 242 2.89 10.61 0.12
C LEU A 242 3.76 10.61 -1.14
N LEU A 243 5.08 10.67 -0.97
CA LEU A 243 6.03 10.73 -2.07
C LEU A 243 6.04 9.43 -2.87
N GLY A 244 6.01 8.27 -2.20
CA GLY A 244 5.94 6.97 -2.87
C GLY A 244 4.67 6.80 -3.69
N SER A 245 3.51 7.18 -3.14
CA SER A 245 2.25 7.14 -3.91
C SER A 245 2.27 8.10 -5.10
N LEU A 246 2.88 9.28 -4.96
CA LEU A 246 3.06 10.20 -6.09
C LEU A 246 3.97 9.60 -7.16
N CYS A 247 5.08 8.98 -6.76
CA CYS A 247 5.99 8.31 -7.68
C CYS A 247 5.30 7.17 -8.43
N ASP A 248 4.54 6.33 -7.72
CA ASP A 248 3.77 5.23 -8.30
C ASP A 248 2.75 5.70 -9.34
N LEU A 249 1.99 6.76 -9.05
CA LEU A 249 1.06 7.38 -10.00
C LEU A 249 1.76 7.89 -11.27
N ILE A 250 3.03 8.31 -11.18
CA ILE A 250 3.83 8.77 -12.33
C ILE A 250 4.37 7.58 -13.12
N SER A 251 4.89 6.54 -12.47
CA SER A 251 5.45 5.36 -13.13
C SER A 251 4.37 4.47 -13.76
N GLY A 252 3.22 4.36 -13.10
CA GLY A 252 2.19 3.36 -13.37
C GLY A 252 2.64 1.93 -13.05
N SER A 253 1.71 0.99 -13.16
CA SER A 253 1.90 -0.44 -12.82
C SER A 253 2.55 -1.29 -13.93
N GLY A 254 2.89 -0.69 -15.06
CA GLY A 254 3.48 -1.39 -16.20
C GLY A 254 4.98 -1.57 -16.05
N ASP A 255 5.51 -2.71 -16.52
CA ASP A 255 6.95 -3.04 -16.56
C ASP A 255 7.72 -2.21 -17.61
N LYS A 256 7.70 -0.88 -17.45
CA LYS A 256 8.47 0.07 -18.28
C LYS A 256 9.95 0.14 -17.85
N GLY A 257 10.45 -0.88 -17.13
CA GLY A 257 11.78 -0.92 -16.53
C GLY A 257 11.78 -0.54 -15.04
N THR A 258 12.87 0.06 -14.56
CA THR A 258 12.99 0.58 -13.18
C THR A 258 12.88 2.11 -13.22
N PRO A 259 11.66 2.67 -13.06
CA PRO A 259 11.44 4.12 -13.18
C PRO A 259 12.13 4.89 -12.05
N ILE A 260 12.97 5.84 -12.43
CA ILE A 260 13.59 6.80 -11.51
C ILE A 260 12.82 8.11 -11.60
N ILE A 261 12.21 8.52 -10.48
CA ILE A 261 11.44 9.76 -10.39
C ILE A 261 12.23 10.79 -9.60
N LEU A 262 12.41 11.98 -10.17
CA LEU A 262 12.97 13.13 -9.48
C LEU A 262 11.82 14.02 -8.99
N VAL A 263 11.72 14.20 -7.68
CA VAL A 263 10.78 15.13 -7.05
C VAL A 263 11.53 16.39 -6.64
N GLN A 264 11.07 17.56 -7.09
CA GLN A 264 11.68 18.86 -6.76
C GLN A 264 10.62 19.81 -6.19
N GLY A 265 11.06 20.71 -5.32
CA GLY A 265 10.22 21.73 -4.69
C GLY A 265 9.24 21.23 -3.64
N TYR A 266 9.25 19.94 -3.30
CA TYR A 266 8.32 19.37 -2.32
C TYR A 266 8.51 19.93 -0.91
N PHE A 267 9.75 20.22 -0.54
CA PHE A 267 10.09 20.80 0.78
C PHE A 267 10.17 22.32 0.77
N ASP A 268 9.88 22.96 -0.35
CA ASP A 268 9.84 24.42 -0.44
C ASP A 268 8.70 24.90 0.46
N ASN A 269 8.99 25.91 1.28
CA ASN A 269 7.98 26.47 2.18
C ASN A 269 7.82 27.97 1.93
N PHE A 270 6.60 28.47 2.18
CA PHE A 270 6.25 29.88 1.96
C PHE A 270 7.11 30.87 2.77
N ALA A 271 7.83 30.42 3.79
CA ALA A 271 8.68 31.26 4.61
C ALA A 271 10.17 31.22 4.24
N SER A 272 10.59 30.31 3.36
CA SER A 272 11.94 30.22 2.80
C SER A 272 12.15 31.13 1.59
N ASP A 273 11.07 31.70 1.03
CA ASP A 273 11.04 32.71 -0.04
C ASP A 273 10.35 34.02 0.43
#